data_AF-A0A5B8EGL1-F1
#
_entry.id   AF-A0A5B8EGL1-F1
#
_cell.length_a   1.000
_cell.length_b   1.000
_cell.length_c   1.000
_cell.angle_alpha   90.00
_cell.angle_beta   90.00
_cell.angle_gamma   90.00
#
_symmetry.space_group_name_H-M   'P 1'
#
loop_
_entity.id
_entity.type
_entity.pdbx_description
1 polymer ?
#
loop_
_entity_poly.entity_id
_entity_poly.type
_entity_poly.pdbx_seq_one_letter_code
_entity_poly.pdbx_strand_id
1 'polypeptide(L)'
;MIDMPQLTKRVTMIELFYDLLFAYMISQATSLIHHLSHGTVSPISFLIFAVVVIVFINSWMVQSVFTNRFGSSSWTDIAFYFVDMMILLYMTNSFGNTSSENMTTFFMAASLLSLTLLLQYLIVYFKADYQADKDIDKVFSGILLFRTLTLLIGGLSNTDWARLVAFLRSSSAGSYQALQVIY
;
A
#
# COMPACT_ATOMS: atom_id res chain seq x y z
N MET A 1 44.78 -17.87 -9.93
CA MET A 1 43.45 -17.98 -9.29
C MET A 1 43.03 -16.55 -9.00
N ILE A 2 42.08 -16.03 -9.78
CA ILE A 2 41.56 -14.66 -9.61
C ILE A 2 40.56 -14.76 -8.46
N ASP A 3 40.81 -14.06 -7.36
CA ASP A 3 39.80 -13.88 -6.31
C ASP A 3 38.65 -13.06 -6.91
N MET A 4 37.62 -13.77 -7.38
CA MET A 4 36.37 -13.14 -7.75
C MET A 4 35.78 -12.53 -6.47
N PRO A 5 35.56 -11.21 -6.40
CA PRO A 5 34.90 -10.60 -5.26
C PRO A 5 33.56 -11.32 -5.05
N GLN A 6 33.27 -11.70 -3.80
CA GLN A 6 32.06 -12.42 -3.43
C GLN A 6 30.83 -11.59 -3.88
N LEU A 7 30.24 -11.96 -5.03
CA LEU A 7 29.15 -11.22 -5.68
C LEU A 7 27.79 -11.39 -4.98
N THR A 8 27.76 -12.03 -3.81
CA THR A 8 26.53 -12.47 -3.15
C THR A 8 26.27 -11.62 -1.91
N LYS A 9 25.36 -10.65 -2.02
CA LYS A 9 24.82 -9.95 -0.86
C LYS A 9 24.04 -10.96 0.00
N ARG A 10 24.37 -11.08 1.28
CA ARG A 10 23.65 -11.92 2.23
C ARG A 10 22.29 -11.29 2.56
N VAL A 11 21.21 -12.06 2.39
CA VAL A 11 19.85 -11.65 2.79
C VAL A 11 19.81 -11.45 4.30
N THR A 12 19.27 -10.32 4.74
CA THR A 12 19.16 -9.99 6.16
C THR A 12 17.87 -10.55 6.77
N MET A 13 17.83 -10.74 8.09
CA MET A 13 16.62 -11.25 8.77
C MET A 13 15.42 -10.28 8.64
N ILE A 14 15.67 -8.96 8.58
CA ILE A 14 14.60 -7.97 8.43
C ILE A 14 14.01 -7.98 7.00
N GLU A 15 14.85 -8.23 5.99
CA GLU A 15 14.40 -8.46 4.61
C GLU A 15 13.48 -9.68 4.54
N LEU A 16 13.90 -10.79 5.14
CA LEU A 16 13.09 -12.01 5.19
C LEU A 16 11.75 -11.81 5.93
N PHE A 17 11.78 -11.06 7.04
CA PHE A 17 10.56 -10.76 7.79
C PHE A 17 9.60 -9.88 6.98
N TYR A 18 10.11 -8.95 6.18
CA TYR A 18 9.31 -8.14 5.26
C TYR A 18 8.62 -8.99 4.19
N ASP A 19 9.36 -9.91 3.57
CA ASP A 19 8.82 -10.84 2.57
C ASP A 19 7.73 -11.74 3.16
N LEU A 20 7.93 -12.22 4.40
CA LEU A 20 6.91 -13.00 5.11
C LEU A 20 5.66 -12.17 5.40
N LEU A 21 5.85 -10.93 5.86
CA LEU A 21 4.72 -10.03 6.11
C LEU A 21 3.95 -9.78 4.81
N PHE A 22 4.64 -9.57 3.70
CA PHE A 22 4.02 -9.42 2.39
C PHE A 22 3.17 -10.65 2.00
N ALA A 23 3.70 -11.86 2.17
CA ALA A 23 2.94 -13.09 1.91
C ALA A 23 1.68 -13.17 2.79
N TYR A 24 1.79 -12.75 4.06
CA TYR A 24 0.65 -12.63 4.96
C TYR A 24 -0.38 -11.60 4.47
N MET A 25 0.06 -10.44 3.96
CA MET A 25 -0.82 -9.42 3.38
C MET A 25 -1.64 -9.96 2.21
N ILE A 26 -1.00 -10.69 1.30
CA ILE A 26 -1.68 -11.32 0.16
C ILE A 26 -2.67 -12.38 0.63
N SER A 27 -2.28 -13.20 1.61
CA SER A 27 -3.19 -14.16 2.25
C SER A 27 -4.43 -13.45 2.80
N GLN A 28 -4.26 -12.35 3.53
CA GLN A 28 -5.40 -11.61 4.05
C GLN A 28 -6.23 -10.90 2.98
N ALA A 29 -5.61 -10.41 1.90
CA ALA A 29 -6.35 -9.81 0.78
C ALA A 29 -7.32 -10.80 0.12
N THR A 30 -7.06 -12.11 0.18
CA THR A 30 -8.01 -13.13 -0.34
C THR A 30 -9.35 -13.11 0.40
N SER A 31 -9.43 -12.61 1.64
CA SER A 31 -10.71 -12.45 2.35
C SER A 31 -11.71 -11.53 1.63
N LEU A 32 -11.21 -10.63 0.76
CA LEU A 32 -12.03 -9.73 -0.07
C LEU A 32 -12.87 -10.48 -1.12
N ILE A 33 -12.43 -11.67 -1.56
CA ILE A 33 -13.18 -12.50 -2.52
C ILE A 33 -14.05 -13.57 -1.83
N HIS A 34 -13.84 -13.82 -0.53
CA HIS A 34 -14.54 -14.86 0.23
C HIS A 34 -15.91 -14.45 0.79
N HIS A 35 -16.24 -13.15 0.85
CA HIS A 35 -17.54 -12.68 1.30
C HIS A 35 -18.60 -12.86 0.20
N LEU A 36 -19.11 -14.09 0.08
CA LEU A 36 -20.20 -14.46 -0.83
C LEU A 36 -21.51 -13.81 -0.39
N SER A 37 -21.94 -12.74 -1.04
CA SER A 37 -23.35 -12.39 -1.08
C SER A 37 -24.04 -13.33 -2.07
N HIS A 38 -24.90 -14.24 -1.58
CA HIS A 38 -25.72 -15.16 -2.40
C HIS A 38 -24.96 -16.15 -3.31
N GLY A 39 -23.83 -16.71 -2.85
CA GLY A 39 -23.21 -17.87 -3.53
C GLY A 39 -22.48 -17.57 -4.84
N THR A 40 -22.37 -16.30 -5.26
CA THR A 40 -21.65 -15.87 -6.46
C THR A 40 -20.61 -14.79 -6.10
N VAL A 41 -19.38 -14.93 -6.59
CA VAL A 41 -18.34 -13.91 -6.44
C VAL A 41 -18.72 -12.70 -7.29
N SER A 42 -18.89 -11.54 -6.66
CA SER A 42 -19.14 -10.29 -7.39
C SER A 42 -17.91 -9.93 -8.24
N PRO A 43 -18.06 -9.68 -9.55
CA PRO A 43 -16.97 -9.23 -10.41
C PRO A 43 -16.26 -7.97 -9.87
N ILE A 44 -16.98 -7.13 -9.14
CA ILE A 44 -16.45 -5.92 -8.50
C ILE A 44 -15.49 -6.28 -7.36
N SER A 45 -15.82 -7.25 -6.51
CA SER A 45 -14.94 -7.72 -5.44
C SER A 45 -13.65 -8.32 -5.98
N PHE A 46 -13.73 -9.02 -7.12
CA PHE A 46 -12.55 -9.54 -7.81
C PHE A 46 -11.66 -8.41 -8.35
N LEU A 47 -12.25 -7.36 -8.94
CA LEU A 47 -11.50 -6.18 -9.40
C LEU A 47 -10.82 -5.47 -8.24
N ILE A 48 -11.52 -5.26 -7.13
CA ILE A 48 -10.96 -4.65 -5.90
C ILE A 48 -9.78 -5.49 -5.39
N PHE A 49 -9.94 -6.82 -5.30
CA PHE A 49 -8.87 -7.72 -4.93
C PHE A 49 -7.66 -7.60 -5.87
N ALA A 50 -7.87 -7.58 -7.19
CA ALA A 50 -6.79 -7.42 -8.16
C ALA A 50 -6.05 -6.09 -7.98
N VAL A 51 -6.76 -4.98 -7.76
CA VAL A 51 -6.15 -3.67 -7.49
C VAL A 51 -5.32 -3.70 -6.20
N VAL A 52 -5.85 -4.28 -5.12
CA VAL A 52 -5.15 -4.42 -3.84
C VAL A 52 -3.86 -5.22 -4.02
N VAL A 53 -3.92 -6.36 -4.70
CA VAL A 53 -2.75 -7.22 -4.99
C VAL A 53 -1.74 -6.48 -5.86
N ILE A 54 -2.17 -5.73 -6.88
CA ILE A 54 -1.26 -4.94 -7.73
C ILE A 54 -0.52 -3.89 -6.90
N VAL A 55 -1.21 -3.14 -6.05
CA VAL A 55 -0.60 -2.12 -5.17
C VAL A 55 0.44 -2.74 -4.24
N PHE A 56 0.13 -3.93 -3.71
CA PHE A 56 1.05 -4.69 -2.89
C PHE A 56 2.27 -5.17 -3.68
N ILE A 57 2.10 -5.89 -4.78
CA ILE A 57 3.22 -6.36 -5.61
C ILE A 57 4.11 -5.21 -6.04
N ASN A 58 3.52 -4.06 -6.41
CA ASN A 58 4.28 -2.89 -6.83
C ASN A 58 5.11 -2.30 -5.67
N SER A 59 4.57 -2.29 -4.45
CA SER A 59 5.28 -1.82 -3.25
C SER A 59 6.40 -2.77 -2.84
N TRP A 60 6.12 -4.07 -2.80
CA TRP A 60 7.12 -5.10 -2.51
C TRP A 60 8.25 -5.08 -3.53
N MET A 61 7.94 -5.02 -4.83
CA MET A 61 8.94 -4.95 -5.90
C MET A 61 9.88 -3.76 -5.74
N VAL A 62 9.35 -2.56 -5.46
CA VAL A 62 10.18 -1.36 -5.26
C VAL A 62 11.09 -1.53 -4.04
N GLN A 63 10.57 -2.09 -2.94
CA GLN A 63 11.36 -2.35 -1.73
C GLN A 63 12.45 -3.39 -1.99
N SER A 64 12.14 -4.49 -2.67
CA SER A 64 13.12 -5.51 -3.03
C SER A 64 14.22 -4.94 -3.94
N VAL A 65 13.87 -4.11 -4.94
CA VAL A 65 14.85 -3.45 -5.81
C VAL A 65 15.73 -2.49 -5.01
N PHE A 66 15.14 -1.66 -4.14
CA PHE A 66 15.88 -0.75 -3.27
C PHE A 66 16.90 -1.51 -2.45
N THR A 67 16.44 -2.56 -1.78
CA THR A 67 17.25 -3.36 -0.87
C THR A 67 18.35 -4.12 -1.58
N ASN A 68 18.06 -4.70 -2.74
CA ASN A 68 19.08 -5.41 -3.53
C ASN A 68 20.21 -4.48 -3.98
N ARG A 69 19.91 -3.19 -4.21
CA ARG A 69 20.88 -2.21 -4.70
C ARG A 69 21.59 -1.45 -3.58
N PHE A 70 20.85 -0.98 -2.58
CA PHE A 70 21.33 -0.05 -1.56
C PHE A 70 21.31 -0.61 -0.14
N GLY A 71 20.69 -1.77 0.07
CA GLY A 71 20.54 -2.35 1.40
C GLY A 71 21.90 -2.65 2.02
N SER A 72 22.29 -1.83 2.99
CA SER A 72 23.54 -1.97 3.74
C SER A 72 23.30 -2.50 5.16
N SER A 73 22.02 -2.79 5.48
CA SER A 73 21.56 -3.13 6.83
C SER A 73 21.86 -2.02 7.84
N SER A 74 21.89 -0.76 7.39
CA SER A 74 22.09 0.39 8.26
C SER A 74 20.89 0.61 9.19
N TRP A 75 21.10 1.33 10.29
CA TRP A 75 20.01 1.70 11.21
C TRP A 75 18.88 2.46 10.51
N THR A 76 19.19 3.26 9.47
CA THR A 76 18.18 3.94 8.65
C THR A 76 17.34 2.94 7.86
N ASP A 77 17.97 1.97 7.20
CA ASP A 77 17.25 0.94 6.42
C ASP A 77 16.32 0.12 7.33
N ILE A 78 16.81 -0.28 8.51
CA ILE A 78 16.03 -1.04 9.50
C ILE A 78 14.82 -0.23 9.98
N ALA A 79 14.99 1.06 10.24
CA ALA A 79 13.89 1.93 10.66
C ALA A 79 12.80 2.06 9.57
N PHE A 80 13.19 2.24 8.31
CA PHE A 80 12.25 2.28 7.19
C PHE A 80 11.50 0.96 7.05
N TYR A 81 12.21 -0.17 7.10
CA TYR A 81 11.60 -1.49 7.09
C TYR A 81 10.54 -1.65 8.19
N PHE A 82 10.86 -1.22 9.41
CA PHE A 82 9.94 -1.33 10.53
C PHE A 82 8.69 -0.45 10.33
N VAL A 83 8.86 0.79 9.86
CA VAL A 83 7.75 1.70 9.56
C VAL A 83 6.87 1.12 8.45
N ASP A 84 7.47 0.63 7.37
CA ASP A 84 6.74 0.02 6.25
C ASP A 84 5.93 -1.20 6.70
N MET A 85 6.50 -2.03 7.58
CA MET A 85 5.80 -3.17 8.16
C MET A 85 4.60 -2.75 9.01
N MET A 86 4.73 -1.69 9.82
CA MET A 86 3.60 -1.16 10.60
C MET A 86 2.49 -0.66 9.68
N ILE A 87 2.84 0.02 8.58
CA ILE A 87 1.87 0.50 7.60
C ILE A 87 1.18 -0.68 6.91
N LEU A 88 1.94 -1.69 6.48
CA LEU A 88 1.38 -2.91 5.88
C LEU A 88 0.41 -3.61 6.84
N LEU A 89 0.80 -3.81 8.10
CA LEU A 89 -0.09 -4.39 9.10
C LEU A 89 -1.34 -3.54 9.33
N TYR A 90 -1.19 -2.22 9.40
CA TYR A 90 -2.35 -1.31 9.52
C TYR A 90 -3.28 -1.43 8.31
N MET A 91 -2.75 -1.58 7.10
CA MET A 91 -3.54 -1.79 5.88
C MET A 91 -4.39 -3.06 5.94
N THR A 92 -3.97 -4.12 6.63
CA THR A 92 -4.79 -5.35 6.73
C THR A 92 -6.17 -5.12 7.33
N ASN A 93 -6.29 -4.13 8.23
CA ASN A 93 -7.56 -3.81 8.87
C ASN A 93 -8.63 -3.37 7.85
N SER A 94 -8.21 -2.94 6.66
CA SER A 94 -9.15 -2.57 5.58
C SER A 94 -9.81 -3.77 4.90
N PHE A 95 -9.34 -5.01 5.11
CA PHE A 95 -9.81 -6.18 4.34
C PHE A 95 -11.09 -6.83 4.88
N GLY A 96 -11.65 -6.33 5.97
CA GLY A 96 -12.87 -6.89 6.57
C GLY A 96 -14.18 -6.58 5.82
N ASN A 97 -14.23 -5.54 4.98
CA ASN A 97 -15.43 -5.17 4.21
C ASN A 97 -15.04 -4.28 3.02
N THR A 98 -15.75 -4.35 1.90
CA THR A 98 -15.58 -3.45 0.73
C THR A 98 -16.26 -2.09 0.94
N SER A 99 -16.46 -1.67 2.19
CA SER A 99 -17.03 -0.36 2.52
C SER A 99 -16.11 0.76 2.02
N SER A 100 -16.70 1.90 1.67
CA SER A 100 -15.94 3.08 1.23
C SER A 100 -14.91 3.52 2.28
N GLU A 101 -15.21 3.42 3.58
CA GLU A 101 -14.27 3.77 4.66
C GLU A 101 -13.02 2.88 4.67
N ASN A 102 -13.19 1.59 4.41
CA ASN A 102 -12.10 0.63 4.34
C ASN A 102 -11.22 0.88 3.11
N MET A 103 -11.83 1.18 1.98
CA MET A 103 -11.08 1.56 0.77
C MET A 103 -10.33 2.87 0.95
N THR A 104 -10.89 3.85 1.65
CA THR A 104 -10.18 5.09 2.00
C THR A 104 -8.97 4.80 2.90
N THR A 105 -9.17 3.96 3.92
CA THR A 105 -8.08 3.51 4.81
C THR A 105 -6.96 2.83 4.01
N PHE A 106 -7.33 1.95 3.08
CA PHE A 106 -6.39 1.29 2.19
C PHE A 106 -5.58 2.28 1.35
N PHE A 107 -6.24 3.19 0.63
CA PHE A 107 -5.54 4.15 -0.25
C PHE A 107 -4.67 5.15 0.52
N MET A 108 -5.12 5.62 1.70
CA MET A 108 -4.32 6.50 2.54
C MET A 108 -3.06 5.82 3.06
N ALA A 109 -3.20 4.58 3.56
CA ALA A 109 -2.05 3.83 4.04
C ALA A 109 -1.13 3.37 2.89
N ALA A 110 -1.66 3.01 1.72
CA ALA A 110 -0.87 2.76 0.52
C ALA A 110 -0.09 3.99 0.05
N SER A 111 -0.71 5.18 0.14
CA SER A 111 -0.04 6.45 -0.14
C SER A 111 1.09 6.71 0.86
N LEU A 112 0.86 6.42 2.15
CA LEU A 112 1.89 6.59 3.19
C LEU A 112 3.06 5.62 2.95
N LEU A 113 2.79 4.35 2.61
CA LEU A 113 3.81 3.38 2.22
C LEU A 113 4.59 3.82 0.96
N SER A 114 3.90 4.41 -0.01
CA SER A 114 4.55 4.97 -1.20
C SER A 114 5.46 6.16 -0.85
N LEU A 115 5.04 6.98 0.12
CA LEU A 115 5.81 8.13 0.60
C LEU A 115 7.05 7.69 1.40
N THR A 116 6.95 6.67 2.24
CA THR A 116 8.11 6.15 2.98
C THR A 116 9.18 5.61 2.03
N LEU A 117 8.77 4.83 1.03
CA LEU A 117 9.65 4.37 -0.05
C LEU A 117 10.29 5.54 -0.81
N LEU A 118 9.50 6.58 -1.15
CA LEU A 118 10.02 7.79 -1.79
C LEU A 118 11.10 8.46 -0.95
N LEU A 119 10.86 8.65 0.35
CA LEU A 119 11.82 9.25 1.27
C LEU A 119 13.10 8.41 1.37
N GLN A 120 12.98 7.09 1.34
CA GLN A 120 14.12 6.18 1.37
C GLN A 120 15.01 6.37 0.13
N TYR A 121 14.42 6.40 -1.07
CA TYR A 121 15.14 6.70 -2.31
C TYR A 121 15.74 8.12 -2.33
N LEU A 122 15.03 9.13 -1.81
CA LEU A 122 15.55 10.49 -1.71
C LEU A 122 16.76 10.59 -0.77
N ILE A 123 16.75 9.88 0.36
CA ILE A 123 17.89 9.85 1.29
C ILE A 123 19.12 9.25 0.60
N VAL A 124 18.96 8.17 -0.16
CA VAL A 124 20.07 7.58 -0.94
C VAL A 124 20.54 8.55 -2.02
N TYR A 125 19.62 9.19 -2.75
CA TYR A 125 19.95 10.19 -3.76
C TYR A 125 20.86 11.31 -3.23
N PHE A 126 20.60 11.81 -2.02
CA PHE A 126 21.42 12.83 -1.37
C PHE A 126 22.75 12.30 -0.81
N LYS A 127 22.81 11.01 -0.45
CA LYS A 127 24.03 10.37 0.08
C LYS A 127 24.94 9.78 -1.00
N ALA A 128 24.42 9.50 -2.19
CA ALA A 128 25.17 8.87 -3.26
C ALA A 128 26.25 9.81 -3.79
N ASP A 129 27.48 9.31 -3.93
CA ASP A 129 28.56 10.01 -4.65
C ASP A 129 28.62 9.59 -6.12
N TYR A 130 28.13 8.38 -6.45
CA TYR A 130 28.19 7.82 -7.79
C TYR A 130 27.02 8.26 -8.67
N GLN A 131 27.31 8.75 -9.88
CA GLN A 131 26.31 9.34 -10.77
C GLN A 131 25.28 8.32 -11.28
N ALA A 132 25.67 7.06 -11.49
CA ALA A 132 24.77 6.02 -11.98
C ALA A 132 23.66 5.66 -10.98
N ASP A 133 23.96 5.69 -9.68
CA ASP A 133 22.96 5.45 -8.63
C ASP A 133 21.99 6.62 -8.53
N LYS A 134 22.49 7.85 -8.67
CA LYS A 134 21.66 9.06 -8.71
C LYS A 134 20.63 9.06 -9.83
N ASP A 135 21.00 8.59 -11.02
CA ASP A 135 20.08 8.61 -12.16
C ASP A 135 18.96 7.57 -12.00
N ILE A 136 19.26 6.42 -11.41
CA ILE A 136 18.26 5.40 -11.07
C ILE A 136 17.34 5.93 -9.96
N ASP A 137 17.91 6.52 -8.91
CA ASP A 137 17.15 7.08 -7.80
C ASP A 137 16.21 8.20 -8.23
N LYS A 138 16.63 9.06 -9.17
CA LYS A 138 15.76 10.09 -9.76
C LYS A 138 14.54 9.48 -10.44
N VAL A 139 14.74 8.44 -11.24
CA VAL A 139 13.65 7.78 -11.97
C VAL A 139 12.67 7.13 -10.99
N PHE A 140 13.17 6.34 -10.04
CA PHE A 140 12.34 5.70 -9.03
C PHE A 140 11.63 6.72 -8.12
N SER A 141 12.32 7.79 -7.72
CA SER A 141 11.72 8.88 -6.95
C SER A 141 10.60 9.58 -7.73
N GLY A 142 10.79 9.84 -9.03
CA GLY A 142 9.75 10.43 -9.87
C GLY A 142 8.52 9.54 -9.99
N ILE A 143 8.71 8.23 -10.21
CA ILE A 143 7.62 7.24 -10.26
C ILE A 143 6.89 7.18 -8.92
N LEU A 144 7.63 7.11 -7.81
CA LEU A 144 7.05 7.03 -6.47
C LEU A 144 6.32 8.32 -6.08
N LEU A 145 6.83 9.49 -6.46
CA LEU A 145 6.12 10.76 -6.25
C LEU A 145 4.77 10.77 -6.97
N PHE A 146 4.76 10.41 -8.27
CA PHE A 146 3.53 10.30 -9.04
C PHE A 146 2.56 9.28 -8.43
N ARG A 147 3.08 8.12 -8.01
CA ARG A 147 2.29 7.06 -7.35
C ARG A 147 1.66 7.56 -6.05
N THR A 148 2.45 8.22 -5.20
CA THR A 148 1.99 8.78 -3.92
C THR A 148 0.86 9.78 -4.16
N LEU A 149 1.00 10.71 -5.09
CA LEU A 149 -0.05 11.68 -5.42
C LEU A 149 -1.32 11.01 -5.92
N THR A 150 -1.18 10.02 -6.82
CA THR A 150 -2.33 9.28 -7.37
C THR A 150 -3.10 8.52 -6.29
N LEU A 151 -2.38 7.85 -5.37
CA LEU A 151 -2.99 7.12 -4.25
C LEU A 151 -3.66 8.07 -3.24
N LEU A 152 -3.04 9.22 -2.96
CA LEU A 152 -3.61 10.25 -2.09
C LEU A 152 -4.93 10.80 -2.66
N ILE A 153 -4.96 11.12 -3.96
CA ILE A 153 -6.18 11.56 -4.65
C ILE A 153 -7.25 10.45 -4.60
N GLY A 154 -6.85 9.19 -4.79
CA GLY A 154 -7.75 8.04 -4.63
C GLY A 154 -8.39 7.95 -3.24
N GLY A 155 -7.61 8.15 -2.16
CA GLY A 155 -8.13 8.15 -0.80
C GLY A 155 -9.07 9.33 -0.50
N LEU A 156 -8.72 10.52 -0.95
CA LEU A 156 -9.53 11.73 -0.73
C LEU A 156 -10.86 11.66 -1.48
N SER A 157 -10.83 11.32 -2.78
CA SER A 157 -12.05 11.23 -3.61
C SER A 157 -13.04 10.19 -3.10
N ASN A 158 -12.55 9.05 -2.60
CA ASN A 158 -13.41 8.02 -2.02
C ASN A 158 -14.08 8.48 -0.71
N THR A 159 -13.40 9.34 0.06
CA THR A 159 -13.97 9.96 1.27
C THR A 159 -15.12 10.91 0.93
N ASP A 160 -14.97 11.70 -0.14
CA ASP A 160 -16.01 12.63 -0.59
C ASP A 160 -17.22 11.88 -1.13
N TRP A 161 -17.00 10.79 -1.89
CA TRP A 161 -18.09 9.92 -2.35
C TRP A 161 -18.83 9.26 -1.17
N ALA A 162 -18.10 8.77 -0.17
CA ALA A 162 -18.68 8.20 1.05
C ALA A 162 -19.57 9.20 1.79
N ARG A 163 -19.11 10.45 1.94
CA ARG A 163 -19.86 11.53 2.60
C ARG A 163 -21.13 11.91 1.83
N LEU A 164 -21.06 11.98 0.50
CA LEU A 164 -22.23 12.27 -0.34
C LEU A 164 -23.29 11.18 -0.22
N VAL A 165 -22.90 9.91 -0.29
CA VAL A 165 -23.82 8.78 -0.10
C VAL A 165 -24.44 8.81 1.31
N ALA A 166 -23.65 9.11 2.35
CA ALA A 166 -24.16 9.25 3.71
C ALA A 166 -25.17 10.41 3.85
N PHE A 167 -24.90 11.56 3.22
CA PHE A 167 -25.80 12.72 3.21
C PHE A 167 -27.12 12.44 2.47
N LEU A 168 -27.07 11.80 1.31
CA LEU A 168 -28.27 11.40 0.56
C LEU A 168 -29.09 10.36 1.33
N ARG A 169 -28.42 9.43 2.01
CA ARG A 169 -29.07 8.44 2.87
C ARG A 169 -29.75 9.11 4.07
N SER A 170 -29.09 10.07 4.73
CA SER A 170 -29.68 10.78 5.88
C SER A 170 -30.85 11.67 5.48
N SER A 171 -30.81 12.29 4.28
CA SER A 171 -31.95 13.06 3.77
C SER A 171 -33.17 12.19 3.44
N SER A 172 -32.95 10.95 2.97
CA SER A 172 -34.02 9.99 2.71
C SER A 172 -34.59 9.35 3.98
N ALA A 173 -33.77 9.15 5.02
CA ALA A 173 -34.19 8.54 6.28
C ALA A 173 -35.16 9.43 7.10
N GLY A 174 -35.02 10.76 6.98
CA GLY A 174 -35.95 11.71 7.60
C GLY A 174 -37.38 11.62 7.05
N SER A 175 -37.55 11.16 5.80
CA SER A 175 -38.86 11.01 5.15
C SER A 175 -39.65 9.83 5.70
N TYR A 176 -38.98 8.72 6.04
CA TYR A 176 -39.63 7.51 6.54
C TYR A 176 -40.04 7.60 8.01
N GLN A 177 -39.28 8.34 8.83
CA GLN A 177 -39.70 8.59 10.22
C GLN A 177 -40.86 9.60 10.30
N ALA A 178 -40.91 10.59 9.40
CA ALA A 178 -42.05 11.51 9.32
C ALA A 178 -43.36 10.80 8.93
N LEU A 179 -43.31 9.76 8.10
CA LEU A 179 -44.48 8.97 7.69
C LEU A 179 -44.97 7.99 8.76
N GLN A 180 -44.11 7.53 9.69
CA GLN A 180 -44.54 6.68 10.82
C GLN A 180 -45.08 7.45 12.03
N VAL A 181 -44.91 8.78 12.07
CA VAL A 181 -45.52 9.65 13.10
C VAL A 181 -46.93 10.10 12.70
N ILE A 182 -47.33 9.90 11.43
CA ILE A 182 -48.62 10.34 10.87
C ILE A 182 -49.67 9.19 10.81
N TYR A 183 -49.33 7.97 11.27
CA TYR A 183 -50.27 6.85 11.41
C TYR A 183 -50.42 6.41 12.87
#